data_AF-A0A0A5I8C4-F1
#
_entry.id   AF-A0A0A5I8C4-F1
#
_cell.length_a   1.000
_cell.length_b   1.000
_cell.length_c   1.000
_cell.angle_alpha   90.00
_cell.angle_beta   90.00
_cell.angle_gamma   90.00
#
_symmetry.space_group_name_H-M   'P 1'
#
loop_
_entity.id
_entity.type
_entity.pdbx_description
1 polymer ?
#
loop_
_entity_poly.entity_id
_entity_poly.type
_entity_poly.pdbx_seq_one_letter_code
_entity_poly.pdbx_strand_id
1 'polypeptide(L)'
;MSDRYNSRRDSNCTIACDIASLARFIEDNFCCADTIGLTFIEQGTASIATGQYVEVRDAVVVVKNLLRENTTSYVPLSKVDSVEKGPGLDTPIPAPSTTEE
;
A
#
# COMPACT_ATOMS: atom_id res chain seq x y z
N MET A 1 9.67 26.19 27.38
CA MET A 1 8.42 25.44 27.11
C MET A 1 7.95 25.57 25.66
N SER A 2 8.75 26.13 24.75
CA SER A 2 8.31 26.46 23.38
C SER A 2 8.80 25.47 22.30
N ASP A 3 9.84 24.68 22.58
CA ASP A 3 10.43 23.77 21.59
C ASP A 3 9.56 22.54 21.29
N ARG A 4 8.82 22.04 22.29
CA ARG A 4 7.93 20.87 22.11
C ARG A 4 6.69 21.19 21.26
N TYR A 5 6.32 22.45 21.15
CA TYR A 5 5.11 22.87 20.44
C TYR A 5 5.36 23.05 18.94
N ASN A 6 6.54 23.55 18.56
CA ASN A 6 6.96 23.60 17.14
C ASN A 6 7.24 22.21 16.58
N SER A 7 7.99 21.37 17.32
CA SER A 7 8.31 20.01 16.86
C SER A 7 7.07 19.16 16.58
N ARG A 8 5.99 19.28 17.39
CA ARG A 8 4.73 18.58 17.14
C ARG A 8 4.00 19.05 15.88
N ARG A 9 4.08 20.34 15.53
CA ARG A 9 3.45 20.87 14.31
C ARG A 9 4.21 20.46 13.07
N ASP A 10 5.53 20.47 13.13
CA ASP A 10 6.39 20.07 12.03
C ASP A 10 6.22 18.57 11.74
N SER A 11 6.24 17.71 12.77
CA SER A 11 5.99 16.27 12.59
C SER A 11 4.59 15.97 12.03
N ASN A 12 3.57 16.73 12.44
CA ASN A 12 2.20 16.53 11.93
C ASN A 12 2.08 16.98 10.46
N CYS A 13 2.82 18.02 10.08
CA CYS A 13 2.92 18.48 8.69
C CYS A 13 3.62 17.41 7.83
N THR A 14 4.74 16.85 8.30
CA THR A 14 5.47 15.79 7.59
C THR A 14 4.59 14.56 7.38
N ILE A 15 3.90 14.07 8.42
CA ILE A 15 3.01 12.90 8.31
C ILE A 15 1.88 13.15 7.29
N ALA A 16 1.28 14.34 7.30
CA ALA A 16 0.23 14.68 6.33
C ALA A 16 0.77 14.74 4.90
N CYS A 17 1.98 15.28 4.69
CA CYS A 17 2.65 15.31 3.39
C CYS A 17 3.01 13.91 2.89
N ASP A 18 3.49 13.04 3.77
CA ASP A 18 3.84 11.65 3.43
C ASP A 18 2.60 10.88 3.00
N ILE A 19 1.49 11.01 3.74
CA ILE A 19 0.20 10.38 3.40
C ILE A 19 -0.30 10.86 2.04
N ALA A 20 -0.30 12.17 1.80
CA ALA A 20 -0.77 12.74 0.54
C ALA A 20 0.12 12.32 -0.65
N SER A 21 1.44 12.23 -0.43
CA SER A 21 2.38 11.79 -1.47
C SER A 21 2.22 10.31 -1.78
N LEU A 22 2.00 9.46 -0.77
CA LEU A 22 1.73 8.04 -0.95
C LEU A 22 0.40 7.80 -1.64
N ALA A 23 -0.65 8.54 -1.28
CA ALA A 23 -1.96 8.48 -1.95
C ALA A 23 -1.83 8.74 -3.45
N ARG A 24 -1.20 9.86 -3.82
CA ARG A 24 -0.95 10.23 -5.23
C ARG A 24 -0.12 9.18 -5.96
N PHE A 25 0.93 8.67 -5.30
CA PHE A 25 1.77 7.63 -5.89
C PHE A 25 0.96 6.37 -6.20
N ILE A 26 0.07 5.93 -5.31
CA ILE A 26 -0.81 4.78 -5.55
C ILE A 26 -1.76 5.07 -6.71
N GLU A 27 -2.42 6.23 -6.70
CA GLU A 27 -3.37 6.63 -7.76
C GLU A 27 -2.71 6.69 -9.15
N ASP A 28 -1.47 7.18 -9.24
CA ASP A 28 -0.74 7.30 -10.50
C ASP A 28 -0.23 5.94 -11.04
N ASN A 29 -0.05 4.95 -10.17
CA ASN A 29 0.64 3.70 -10.52
C ASN A 29 -0.26 2.46 -10.50
N PHE A 30 -1.44 2.50 -9.89
CA PHE A 30 -2.34 1.35 -9.77
C PHE A 30 -3.64 1.55 -10.55
N CYS A 31 -4.00 0.55 -11.33
CA CYS A 31 -5.31 0.40 -11.96
C CYS A 31 -6.22 -0.46 -11.08
N CYS A 32 -7.53 -0.19 -11.09
CA CYS A 32 -8.50 -1.04 -10.40
C CYS A 32 -8.31 -2.52 -10.79
N ALA A 33 -8.36 -3.40 -9.80
CA ALA A 33 -8.05 -4.83 -9.83
C ALA A 33 -6.56 -5.22 -9.92
N ASP A 34 -5.63 -4.26 -9.95
CA ASP A 34 -4.20 -4.57 -9.80
C ASP A 34 -3.92 -5.25 -8.45
N THR A 35 -2.98 -6.19 -8.46
CA THR A 35 -2.47 -6.78 -7.22
C THR A 35 -1.67 -5.73 -6.46
N ILE A 36 -2.08 -5.47 -5.21
CA ILE A 36 -1.39 -4.57 -4.29
C ILE A 36 -0.92 -5.33 -3.05
N GLY A 37 0.35 -5.18 -2.71
CA GLY A 37 0.94 -5.57 -1.45
C GLY A 37 1.02 -4.38 -0.51
N LEU A 38 0.63 -4.56 0.75
CA LEU A 38 0.71 -3.57 1.81
C LEU A 38 1.61 -4.10 2.93
N THR A 39 2.61 -3.31 3.32
CA THR A 39 3.47 -3.60 4.46
C THR A 39 3.09 -2.73 5.64
N PHE A 40 3.02 -3.36 6.81
CA PHE A 40 2.74 -2.73 8.10
C PHE A 40 3.87 -3.07 9.07
N ILE A 41 4.40 -2.08 9.77
CA ILE A 41 5.42 -2.23 10.80
C ILE A 41 4.80 -1.80 12.13
N GLU A 42 4.49 -2.78 12.98
CA GLU A 42 3.98 -2.54 14.33
C GLU A 42 4.89 -3.20 15.35
N GLN A 43 5.37 -2.41 16.31
CA GLN A 43 6.23 -2.88 17.42
C GLN A 43 7.45 -3.70 16.97
N GLY A 44 8.05 -3.32 15.83
CA GLY A 44 9.23 -4.00 15.27
C GLY A 44 8.91 -5.29 14.51
N THR A 45 7.64 -5.64 14.31
CA THR A 45 7.21 -6.75 13.47
C THR A 45 6.66 -6.22 12.15
N ALA A 46 7.22 -6.69 11.04
CA ALA A 46 6.68 -6.44 9.71
C ALA A 46 5.61 -7.49 9.37
N SER A 47 4.44 -7.02 8.96
CA SER A 47 3.34 -7.84 8.43
C SER A 47 3.04 -7.42 7.00
N ILE A 48 2.83 -8.39 6.12
CA ILE A 48 2.54 -8.15 4.71
C ILE A 48 1.18 -8.76 4.39
N ALA A 49 0.35 -8.02 3.68
CA ALA A 49 -0.92 -8.50 3.15
C ALA A 49 -1.08 -8.11 1.68
N THR A 50 -1.67 -8.99 0.87
CA THR A 50 -1.87 -8.75 -0.56
C THR A 50 -3.35 -8.85 -0.91
N GLY A 51 -3.79 -8.04 -1.86
CA GLY A 51 -5.17 -8.05 -2.34
C GLY A 51 -5.30 -7.35 -3.68
N GLN A 52 -6.54 -7.03 -4.05
CA GLN A 52 -6.87 -6.33 -5.29
C GLN A 52 -7.18 -4.87 -4.99
N TYR A 53 -6.37 -3.96 -5.54
CA TYR A 53 -6.58 -2.53 -5.44
C TYR A 53 -7.93 -2.14 -6.07
N VAL A 54 -8.66 -1.24 -5.43
CA VAL A 54 -9.91 -0.68 -5.96
C VAL A 54 -9.75 0.80 -6.25
N GLU A 55 -9.44 1.57 -5.22
CA GLU A 55 -9.28 3.03 -5.28
C GLU A 55 -8.51 3.51 -4.03
N VAL A 56 -7.97 4.72 -4.10
CA VAL A 56 -7.70 5.54 -2.92
C VAL A 56 -8.85 6.54 -2.78
N ARG A 57 -9.36 6.68 -1.56
CA ARG A 57 -10.35 7.71 -1.22
C ARG A 57 -9.88 8.46 0.01
N ASP A 58 -9.67 9.77 -0.16
CA ASP A 58 -9.07 10.65 0.84
C ASP A 58 -7.68 10.15 1.30
N ALA A 59 -7.60 9.49 2.45
CA ALA A 59 -6.38 8.94 3.02
C ALA A 59 -6.50 7.43 3.30
N VAL A 60 -7.40 6.75 2.60
CA VAL A 60 -7.73 5.33 2.79
C VAL A 60 -7.58 4.61 1.46
N VAL A 61 -6.77 3.55 1.44
CA VAL A 61 -6.72 2.63 0.30
C VAL A 61 -7.78 1.53 0.48
N VAL A 62 -8.58 1.33 -0.57
CA VAL A 62 -9.63 0.30 -0.62
C VAL A 62 -9.09 -0.90 -1.35
N VAL A 63 -9.07 -2.05 -0.68
CA VAL A 63 -8.50 -3.30 -1.21
C VAL A 63 -9.47 -4.45 -1.01
N LYS A 64 -9.76 -5.21 -2.06
CA LYS A 64 -10.52 -6.45 -1.98
C LYS A 64 -9.62 -7.63 -1.66
N ASN A 65 -10.16 -8.61 -0.94
CA ASN A 65 -9.50 -9.89 -0.67
C ASN A 65 -8.15 -9.78 0.07
N LEU A 66 -7.94 -8.72 0.86
CA LEU A 66 -6.65 -8.43 1.50
C LEU A 66 -6.24 -9.48 2.56
N LEU A 67 -7.20 -9.94 3.36
CA LEU A 67 -6.96 -10.93 4.43
C LEU A 67 -7.84 -12.18 4.30
N ARG A 68 -9.01 -12.04 3.65
CA ARG A 68 -9.99 -13.09 3.44
C ARG A 68 -10.72 -12.86 2.12
N GLU A 69 -11.09 -13.94 1.46
CA GLU A 69 -11.87 -13.88 0.22
C GLU A 69 -13.24 -13.21 0.43
N ASN A 70 -13.71 -12.52 -0.60
CA ASN A 70 -14.97 -11.78 -0.65
C ASN A 70 -15.11 -10.68 0.41
N THR A 71 -13.99 -10.17 0.92
CA THR A 71 -13.98 -9.01 1.84
C THR A 71 -13.43 -7.76 1.17
N THR A 72 -13.86 -6.60 1.68
CA THR A 72 -13.29 -5.29 1.32
C THR A 72 -12.65 -4.69 2.56
N SER A 73 -11.38 -4.35 2.46
CA SER A 73 -10.57 -3.74 3.50
C SER A 73 -10.39 -2.26 3.19
N TYR A 74 -10.53 -1.44 4.23
CA TYR A 74 -10.33 0.00 4.20
C TYR A 74 -9.12 0.30 5.07
N VAL A 75 -7.98 0.55 4.44
CA VAL A 75 -6.69 0.67 5.14
C VAL A 75 -6.26 2.13 5.19
N PRO A 76 -6.14 2.73 6.39
CA PRO A 76 -5.59 4.08 6.51
C PRO A 76 -4.14 4.12 6.02
N LEU A 77 -3.82 5.04 5.11
CA LEU A 77 -2.46 5.19 4.59
C LEU A 77 -1.45 5.59 5.67
N SER A 78 -1.92 6.23 6.76
CA SER A 78 -1.10 6.55 7.93
C SER A 78 -0.56 5.32 8.69
N LYS A 79 -1.02 4.11 8.34
CA LYS A 79 -0.61 2.84 8.93
C LYS A 79 0.20 1.98 7.97
N VAL A 80 0.32 2.40 6.72
CA VAL A 80 1.04 1.67 5.68
C VAL A 80 2.46 2.20 5.62
N ASP A 81 3.43 1.33 5.82
CA ASP A 81 4.85 1.69 5.74
C ASP A 81 5.36 1.65 4.30
N SER A 82 4.86 0.71 3.49
CA SER A 82 5.18 0.63 2.07
C SER A 82 4.07 -0.06 1.26
N VAL A 83 4.08 0.20 -0.05
CA VAL A 83 3.20 -0.43 -1.03
C VAL A 83 4.01 -1.08 -2.14
N GLU A 84 3.56 -2.24 -2.60
CA GLU A 84 4.16 -2.97 -3.71
C GLU A 84 3.10 -3.27 -4.77
N LYS A 85 3.46 -3.08 -6.04
CA LYS A 85 2.61 -3.47 -7.16
C LYS A 85 3.01 -4.88 -7.62
N GLY A 86 2.09 -5.83 -7.53
CA GLY A 86 2.30 -7.18 -8.03
C GLY A 86 2.27 -7.24 -9.56
N PRO A 87 2.67 -8.38 -10.16
CA PRO A 87 2.49 -8.59 -11.58
C PRO A 87 1.01 -8.43 -11.94
N GLY A 88 0.74 -7.59 -12.95
CA GLY A 88 -0.59 -7.52 -13.53
C GLY A 88 -0.96 -8.89 -14.10
N LEU A 89 -2.25 -9.21 -14.12
CA LEU A 89 -2.74 -10.43 -14.79
C LEU A 89 -2.32 -10.53 -16.27
N ASP A 90 -1.80 -9.45 -16.85
CA ASP A 90 -1.32 -9.36 -18.23
C ASP A 90 0.18 -9.64 -18.42
N THR A 91 0.97 -9.85 -17.36
CA THR A 91 2.36 -10.31 -17.56
C THR A 91 2.35 -11.78 -17.94
N PRO A 92 2.81 -12.16 -19.16
CA PRO A 92 2.93 -13.56 -19.53
C PRO A 92 3.89 -14.22 -18.53
N ILE A 93 3.41 -15.25 -17.83
CA ILE A 93 4.31 -16.13 -17.10
C ILE A 93 5.28 -16.70 -18.15
N PRO A 94 6.61 -16.49 -18.04
CA PRO A 94 7.54 -17.15 -18.93
C PRO A 94 7.31 -18.65 -18.78
N ALA A 95 6.94 -19.32 -19.87
CA ALA A 95 6.75 -20.76 -19.86
C ALA A 95 8.03 -21.41 -19.30
N PRO A 96 7.92 -22.45 -18.45
CA PRO A 96 9.10 -23.16 -17.98
C PRO A 96 9.88 -23.65 -19.19
N SER A 97 11.15 -23.23 -19.30
CA SER A 97 12.05 -23.77 -20.30
C SER A 97 12.25 -25.25 -19.99
N THR A 98 11.56 -26.12 -20.72
CA THR A 98 11.85 -27.55 -20.72
C THR A 98 13.22 -27.72 -21.34
N THR A 99 14.25 -27.80 -20.50
CA THR A 99 15.52 -28.39 -20.90
C THR A 99 15.28 -29.91 -20.88
N GLU A 100 14.89 -30.46 -22.03
CA GLU A 100 15.04 -31.89 -22.26
C GLU A 100 16.53 -32.15 -22.55
N GLU A 101 17.15 -32.97 -21.71
CA GLU A 101 18.39 -33.71 -22.03
C GLU A 101 18.02 -35.17 -22.26
#